data_AF-A0A940HNN4-F1
#
_entry.id   AF-A0A940HNN4-F1
#
_cell.length_a   1.000
_cell.length_b   1.000
_cell.length_c   1.000
_cell.angle_alpha   90.00
_cell.angle_beta   90.00
_cell.angle_gamma   90.00
#
_symmetry.space_group_name_H-M   'P 1'
#
loop_
_entity.id
_entity.type
_entity.pdbx_description
1 polymer ?
#
loop_
_entity_poly.entity_id
_entity_poly.type
_entity_poly.pdbx_seq_one_letter_code
_entity_poly.pdbx_strand_id
1 'polypeptide(L)'
;MKQPSLVRWMPVLGILLLSFFACKDGDKTPKTKSSPAAETDSTGHKKMNLPEQSTEWYVTALINRKETITKQLPGITEAEAVQLYLSLGAFVDTVLAGITQNEAEWVDKYATYSVEQGGQWKRVLPAAVKKKVDLLATAGLVPTEIGEGLTELMPIPYFYVNLFKNTLPADYRKFLELRADEDTVLHDINGGLAIPFRDIGKRVIKWELFLDNYPESKLAANANEQYKSYLCDYLFGTEYTPVFEYNDDIKTFIQENKEEYDYFAERHARSRSGAIVKLYLEKLETENAISSLRSIVESAIDHAFLDPFPLLPVQPDFGPVEIELMVGTTYDKLPKELKGHKIERELDSLIYFQQAGNAYAVAIFKNQIVDAGKTESGWVDIWAFKNDNGDWKKTAQLLHAGGGGTFGSPGYFFGMQRLGNNSTGIVITGNILKERVSQVWTDIIELTNDKLIKPMSITAYYRKENEKGGSISCSQNKWFFQKNGNQDHYDLVITPSSCSNTTMPYKRITIPYVNGVYAVPGEFLMVRTL
;
A
#
# COMPACT_ATOMS: atom_id res chain seq x y z
N MET A 1 -19.24 21.82 28.54
CA MET A 1 -19.99 20.71 27.93
C MET A 1 -19.47 20.54 26.51
N LYS A 2 -18.50 19.64 26.37
CA LYS A 2 -17.63 19.47 25.20
C LYS A 2 -17.57 17.98 24.89
N GLN A 3 -17.80 17.61 23.64
CA GLN A 3 -17.09 16.54 22.93
C GLN A 3 -17.08 16.95 21.46
N PRO A 4 -15.92 16.87 20.79
CA PRO A 4 -15.81 15.84 19.76
C PRO A 4 -14.40 15.22 19.68
N SER A 5 -14.32 13.92 19.43
CA SER A 5 -13.18 13.29 18.75
C SER A 5 -13.51 11.83 18.43
N LEU A 6 -13.71 11.50 17.15
CA LEU A 6 -13.61 10.13 16.66
C LEU A 6 -12.45 10.10 15.67
N VAL A 7 -11.31 9.69 16.20
CA VAL A 7 -10.10 9.31 15.48
C VAL A 7 -10.42 8.04 14.68
N ARG A 8 -10.28 8.08 13.35
CA ARG A 8 -10.35 6.90 12.47
C ARG A 8 -8.94 6.56 12.01
N TRP A 9 -8.35 5.54 12.62
CA TRP A 9 -7.35 4.69 12.00
C TRP A 9 -8.03 3.37 11.65
N MET A 10 -7.91 2.92 10.40
CA MET A 10 -8.15 1.52 10.03
C MET A 10 -6.85 1.01 9.39
N PRO A 11 -6.11 0.11 10.05
CA PRO A 11 -5.29 -0.82 9.31
C PRO A 11 -6.21 -1.75 8.51
N VAL A 12 -5.73 -2.16 7.35
CA VAL A 12 -6.38 -3.12 6.47
C VAL A 12 -6.39 -4.48 7.17
N LEU A 13 -7.48 -4.84 7.87
CA LEU A 13 -8.12 -6.16 7.96
C LEU A 13 -9.11 -6.17 9.13
N GLY A 14 -10.35 -6.59 8.87
CA GLY A 14 -11.37 -6.70 9.91
C GLY A 14 -12.71 -7.11 9.30
N ILE A 15 -12.82 -8.38 8.91
CA ILE A 15 -14.03 -8.96 8.34
C ILE A 15 -15.04 -9.16 9.47
N LEU A 16 -16.13 -8.38 9.46
CA LEU A 16 -17.30 -8.62 10.30
C LEU A 16 -18.27 -9.53 9.53
N LEU A 17 -18.29 -10.81 9.88
CA LEU A 17 -19.23 -11.82 9.38
C LEU A 17 -20.66 -11.51 9.84
N LEU A 18 -21.57 -11.28 8.89
CA LEU A 18 -23.01 -11.34 9.14
C LEU A 18 -23.66 -12.27 8.11
N SER A 19 -24.03 -13.44 8.59
CA SER A 19 -24.71 -14.53 7.89
C SER A 19 -26.19 -14.18 7.69
N PHE A 20 -26.73 -14.24 6.47
CA PHE A 20 -28.15 -14.52 6.25
C PHE A 20 -28.42 -15.27 4.93
N PHE A 21 -29.11 -16.41 5.12
CA PHE A 21 -29.93 -17.27 4.28
C PHE A 21 -30.14 -16.93 2.79
N ALA A 22 -29.87 -17.95 1.98
CA ALA A 22 -30.22 -18.09 0.57
C ALA A 22 -31.73 -18.34 0.36
N CYS A 23 -32.27 -17.77 -0.72
CA CYS A 23 -33.41 -18.35 -1.45
C CYS A 23 -33.06 -18.48 -2.94
N LYS A 24 -33.48 -19.63 -3.46
CA LYS A 24 -33.21 -20.26 -4.76
C LYS A 24 -34.23 -19.77 -5.80
N ASP A 25 -33.83 -19.68 -7.07
CA ASP A 25 -34.56 -20.15 -8.28
C ASP A 25 -33.65 -19.90 -9.50
N GLY A 26 -33.28 -20.90 -10.31
CA GLY A 26 -34.04 -21.41 -11.47
C GLY A 26 -33.88 -20.43 -12.66
N ASP A 27 -33.31 -20.73 -13.84
CA ASP A 27 -33.29 -21.96 -14.62
C ASP A 27 -32.37 -21.78 -15.86
N LYS A 28 -31.81 -22.90 -16.36
CA LYS A 28 -31.40 -23.29 -17.74
C LYS A 28 -30.64 -22.36 -18.72
N THR A 29 -29.42 -22.79 -19.06
CA THR A 29 -28.69 -22.56 -20.33
C THR A 29 -29.31 -23.29 -21.53
N PRO A 30 -28.96 -22.90 -22.77
CA PRO A 30 -28.21 -23.86 -23.61
C PRO A 30 -27.06 -23.28 -24.47
N LYS A 31 -26.13 -24.18 -24.80
CA LYS A 31 -24.84 -24.01 -25.50
C LYS A 31 -24.96 -23.88 -27.03
N THR A 32 -23.96 -23.26 -27.67
CA THR A 32 -23.59 -23.51 -29.08
C THR A 32 -22.07 -23.51 -29.25
N LYS A 33 -21.54 -24.44 -30.07
CA LYS A 33 -20.10 -24.73 -30.33
C LYS A 33 -19.72 -24.42 -31.78
N SER A 34 -18.53 -23.83 -32.00
CA SER A 34 -17.49 -24.12 -33.05
C SER A 34 -16.48 -22.93 -33.09
N SER A 35 -15.20 -23.02 -32.65
CA SER A 35 -13.95 -23.68 -33.12
C SER A 35 -13.23 -22.94 -34.28
N PRO A 36 -11.88 -23.03 -34.45
CA PRO A 36 -10.80 -22.51 -33.59
C PRO A 36 -9.84 -21.56 -34.38
N ALA A 37 -9.19 -20.58 -33.73
CA ALA A 37 -8.13 -19.79 -34.37
C ALA A 37 -7.02 -19.39 -33.37
N ALA A 38 -5.82 -19.90 -33.68
CA ALA A 38 -4.47 -19.45 -33.33
C ALA A 38 -4.21 -18.88 -31.91
N GLU A 39 -3.52 -19.68 -31.10
CA GLU A 39 -2.83 -19.26 -29.88
C GLU A 39 -1.70 -18.28 -30.22
N THR A 40 -1.91 -17.01 -29.91
CA THR A 40 -0.83 -16.07 -29.59
C THR A 40 -0.74 -15.96 -28.08
N ASP A 41 0.39 -16.41 -27.52
CA ASP A 41 0.71 -16.41 -26.10
C ASP A 41 0.81 -14.97 -25.57
N SER A 42 -0.31 -14.43 -25.07
CA SER A 42 -0.35 -13.19 -24.32
C SER A 42 -0.24 -13.51 -22.83
N THR A 43 0.95 -13.31 -22.25
CA THR A 43 1.17 -13.40 -20.79
C THR A 43 0.63 -12.15 -20.06
N GLY A 44 -0.65 -11.85 -20.28
CA GLY A 44 -1.46 -10.91 -19.49
C GLY A 44 -2.35 -11.71 -18.54
N HIS A 45 -2.21 -11.46 -17.23
CA HIS A 45 -3.00 -12.05 -16.15
C HIS A 45 -3.18 -13.58 -16.19
N LYS A 46 -2.20 -14.35 -15.68
CA LYS A 46 -2.56 -15.66 -15.13
C LYS A 46 -3.38 -15.44 -13.87
N LYS A 47 -4.71 -15.48 -14.03
CA LYS A 47 -5.68 -15.70 -12.94
C LYS A 47 -5.12 -16.79 -12.02
N MET A 48 -5.16 -16.56 -10.71
CA MET A 48 -4.94 -17.62 -9.73
C MET A 48 -6.09 -18.61 -9.88
N ASN A 49 -5.92 -19.59 -10.77
CA ASN A 49 -6.86 -20.68 -10.93
C ASN A 49 -6.47 -21.70 -9.87
N LEU A 50 -6.96 -21.54 -8.63
CA LEU A 50 -6.72 -22.49 -7.55
C LEU A 50 -7.33 -23.84 -7.97
N PRO A 51 -6.52 -24.84 -8.35
CA PRO A 51 -7.10 -26.15 -8.63
C PRO A 51 -7.58 -26.70 -7.29
N GLU A 52 -8.83 -27.15 -7.19
CA GLU A 52 -9.33 -27.77 -5.95
C GLU A 52 -8.57 -29.11 -5.73
N GLN A 53 -7.55 -29.07 -4.87
CA GLN A 53 -6.59 -30.16 -4.63
C GLN A 53 -6.41 -30.36 -3.11
N SER A 54 -5.97 -31.56 -2.71
CA SER A 54 -5.72 -31.86 -1.29
C SER A 54 -4.45 -31.18 -0.77
N THR A 55 -4.34 -31.06 0.55
CA THR A 55 -3.13 -30.54 1.24
C THR A 55 -1.88 -31.35 0.87
N GLU A 56 -1.98 -32.68 0.81
CA GLU A 56 -0.86 -33.56 0.43
C GLU A 56 -0.41 -33.33 -1.01
N TRP A 57 -1.36 -33.07 -1.91
CA TRP A 57 -1.03 -32.74 -3.30
C TRP A 57 -0.25 -31.43 -3.36
N TYR A 58 -0.70 -30.38 -2.68
CA TYR A 58 -0.01 -29.09 -2.65
C TYR A 58 1.40 -29.19 -2.08
N VAL A 59 1.57 -29.91 -0.97
CA VAL A 59 2.87 -30.19 -0.35
C VAL A 59 3.80 -30.92 -1.33
N THR A 60 3.30 -32.01 -1.93
CA THR A 60 4.08 -32.80 -2.91
C THR A 60 4.45 -31.98 -4.14
N ALA A 61 3.52 -31.20 -4.66
CA ALA A 61 3.75 -30.35 -5.83
C ALA A 61 4.79 -29.26 -5.55
N LEU A 62 4.78 -28.66 -4.35
CA LEU A 62 5.79 -27.69 -3.95
C LEU A 62 7.18 -28.32 -3.81
N ILE A 63 7.29 -29.50 -3.20
CA ILE A 63 8.55 -30.25 -3.11
C ILE A 63 9.09 -30.55 -4.52
N ASN A 64 8.29 -31.15 -5.39
CA ASN A 64 8.68 -31.50 -6.75
C ASN A 64 9.10 -30.27 -7.57
N ARG A 65 8.43 -29.12 -7.38
CA ARG A 65 8.79 -27.88 -8.07
C ARG A 65 10.13 -27.34 -7.60
N LYS A 66 10.41 -27.35 -6.30
CA LYS A 66 11.72 -26.95 -5.76
C LYS A 66 12.85 -27.85 -6.29
N GLU A 67 12.63 -29.16 -6.33
CA GLU A 67 13.60 -30.11 -6.89
C GLU A 67 13.84 -29.85 -8.39
N THR A 68 12.78 -29.58 -9.14
CA THR A 68 12.87 -29.24 -10.58
C THR A 68 13.67 -27.97 -10.79
N ILE A 69 13.37 -26.91 -10.03
CA ILE A 69 14.11 -25.65 -10.10
C ILE A 69 15.59 -25.89 -9.74
N THR A 70 15.87 -26.63 -8.65
CA THR A 70 17.25 -26.94 -8.24
C THR A 70 18.07 -27.57 -9.36
N LYS A 71 17.46 -28.45 -10.17
CA LYS A 71 18.11 -29.07 -11.34
C LYS A 71 18.30 -28.11 -12.52
N GLN A 72 17.47 -27.07 -12.63
CA GLN A 72 17.54 -26.05 -13.68
C GLN A 72 18.52 -24.92 -13.35
N LEU A 73 18.81 -24.64 -12.08
CA LEU A 73 19.68 -23.53 -11.67
C LEU A 73 21.13 -23.56 -12.19
N PRO A 74 21.79 -24.71 -12.38
CA PRO A 74 23.18 -24.70 -12.87
C PRO A 74 23.28 -24.19 -14.31
N GLY A 75 24.10 -23.16 -14.53
CA GLY A 75 24.46 -22.67 -15.86
C GLY A 75 23.46 -21.73 -16.54
N ILE A 76 22.38 -21.35 -15.86
CA ILE A 76 21.42 -20.36 -16.37
C ILE A 76 21.88 -18.93 -16.10
N THR A 77 21.34 -17.98 -16.85
CA THR A 77 21.52 -16.54 -16.65
C THR A 77 20.77 -16.04 -15.41
N GLU A 78 21.19 -14.90 -14.88
CA GLU A 78 20.45 -14.24 -13.77
C GLU A 78 19.00 -13.92 -14.16
N ALA A 79 18.75 -13.56 -15.42
CA ALA A 79 17.41 -13.28 -15.93
C ALA A 79 16.51 -14.52 -15.92
N GLU A 80 17.04 -15.68 -16.32
CA GLU A 80 16.34 -16.96 -16.25
C GLU A 80 16.10 -17.39 -14.79
N ALA A 81 17.08 -17.19 -13.90
CA ALA A 81 16.93 -17.46 -12.48
C ALA A 81 15.81 -16.62 -11.84
N VAL A 82 15.71 -15.33 -12.22
CA VAL A 82 14.60 -14.46 -11.79
C VAL A 82 13.26 -14.99 -12.29
N GLN A 83 13.16 -15.50 -13.52
CA GLN A 83 11.91 -16.10 -14.00
C GLN A 83 11.52 -17.33 -13.18
N LEU A 84 12.47 -18.20 -12.83
CA LEU A 84 12.21 -19.34 -11.96
C LEU A 84 11.78 -18.91 -10.54
N TYR A 85 12.39 -17.86 -9.99
CA TYR A 85 12.02 -17.29 -8.69
C TYR A 85 10.58 -16.75 -8.70
N LEU A 86 10.23 -15.90 -9.67
CA LEU A 86 8.88 -15.35 -9.80
C LEU A 86 7.83 -16.45 -10.01
N SER A 87 8.18 -17.44 -10.84
CA SER A 87 7.35 -18.62 -11.12
C SER A 87 7.13 -19.49 -9.88
N LEU A 88 8.12 -19.60 -9.00
CA LEU A 88 7.98 -20.29 -7.73
C LEU A 88 7.15 -19.48 -6.73
N GLY A 89 7.40 -18.18 -6.58
CA GLY A 89 6.64 -17.33 -5.66
C GLY A 89 5.14 -17.36 -5.95
N ALA A 90 4.75 -17.17 -7.20
CA ALA A 90 3.34 -17.28 -7.61
C ALA A 90 2.73 -18.67 -7.33
N PHE A 91 3.54 -19.73 -7.45
CA PHE A 91 3.08 -21.08 -7.11
C PHE A 91 2.98 -21.30 -5.60
N VAL A 92 3.89 -20.73 -4.81
CA VAL A 92 3.81 -20.74 -3.34
C VAL A 92 2.55 -20.02 -2.88
N ASP A 93 2.20 -18.88 -3.45
CA ASP A 93 0.93 -18.18 -3.15
C ASP A 93 -0.30 -19.08 -3.39
N THR A 94 -0.30 -19.80 -4.51
CA THR A 94 -1.36 -20.76 -4.87
C THR A 94 -1.43 -21.90 -3.85
N VAL A 95 -0.27 -22.44 -3.46
CA VAL A 95 -0.13 -23.52 -2.47
C VAL A 95 -0.64 -23.06 -1.10
N LEU A 96 -0.22 -21.88 -0.64
CA LEU A 96 -0.63 -21.33 0.65
C LEU A 96 -2.13 -21.08 0.68
N ALA A 97 -2.70 -20.44 -0.35
CA ALA A 97 -4.13 -20.21 -0.44
C ALA A 97 -4.94 -21.52 -0.42
N GLY A 98 -4.51 -22.52 -1.21
CA GLY A 98 -5.16 -23.82 -1.28
C GLY A 98 -5.09 -24.61 0.03
N ILE A 99 -3.93 -24.63 0.69
CA ILE A 99 -3.76 -25.31 1.97
C ILE A 99 -4.55 -24.58 3.05
N THR A 100 -4.44 -23.25 3.17
CA THR A 100 -5.21 -22.48 4.15
C THR A 100 -6.71 -22.72 4.01
N GLN A 101 -7.22 -22.81 2.78
CA GLN A 101 -8.63 -23.17 2.55
C GLN A 101 -8.98 -24.58 3.04
N ASN A 102 -8.14 -25.58 2.75
CA ASN A 102 -8.36 -26.96 3.19
C ASN A 102 -8.24 -27.13 4.71
N GLU A 103 -7.40 -26.30 5.33
CA GLU A 103 -6.89 -26.48 6.69
C GLU A 103 -7.38 -25.41 7.67
N ALA A 104 -8.30 -24.54 7.25
CA ALA A 104 -8.79 -23.38 7.99
C ALA A 104 -9.12 -23.72 9.45
N GLU A 105 -9.81 -24.84 9.71
CA GLU A 105 -10.29 -25.16 11.05
C GLU A 105 -9.20 -25.26 12.12
N TRP A 106 -8.04 -25.85 11.80
CA TRP A 106 -6.95 -25.95 12.78
C TRP A 106 -5.98 -24.77 12.68
N VAL A 107 -5.86 -24.15 11.50
CA VAL A 107 -5.04 -22.94 11.32
C VAL A 107 -5.62 -21.81 12.18
N ASP A 108 -6.94 -21.59 12.13
CA ASP A 108 -7.63 -20.57 12.93
C ASP A 108 -7.52 -20.83 14.45
N LYS A 109 -7.34 -22.09 14.84
CA LYS A 109 -7.19 -22.49 16.25
C LYS A 109 -5.73 -22.60 16.68
N TYR A 110 -4.77 -22.44 15.77
CA TYR A 110 -3.38 -22.81 16.02
C TYR A 110 -2.78 -22.06 17.23
N ALA A 111 -3.05 -20.76 17.33
CA ALA A 111 -2.59 -19.93 18.44
C ALA A 111 -3.13 -20.38 19.82
N THR A 112 -4.27 -21.07 19.83
CA THR A 112 -4.93 -21.55 21.06
C THR A 112 -4.35 -22.86 21.58
N TYR A 113 -3.51 -23.56 20.80
CA TYR A 113 -2.90 -24.83 21.20
C TYR A 113 -1.70 -24.63 22.13
N SER A 114 -1.92 -23.93 23.24
CA SER A 114 -0.90 -23.61 24.23
C SER A 114 -1.42 -23.92 25.63
N VAL A 115 -0.53 -24.37 26.50
CA VAL A 115 -0.82 -24.65 27.91
C VAL A 115 0.14 -23.88 28.79
N GLU A 116 -0.38 -23.28 29.87
CA GLU A 116 0.44 -22.63 30.87
C GLU A 116 1.12 -23.70 31.75
N GLN A 117 2.45 -23.65 31.84
CA GLN A 117 3.26 -24.49 32.69
C GLN A 117 4.28 -23.62 33.42
N GLY A 118 4.12 -23.47 34.75
CA GLY A 118 5.05 -22.71 35.57
C GLY A 118 5.13 -21.22 35.23
N GLY A 119 4.01 -20.60 34.85
CA GLY A 119 3.95 -19.18 34.44
C GLY A 119 4.44 -18.92 33.01
N GLN A 120 4.71 -19.98 32.23
CA GLN A 120 5.10 -19.87 30.83
C GLN A 120 4.10 -20.62 29.94
N TRP A 121 3.71 -19.99 28.83
CA TRP A 121 2.89 -20.63 27.81
C TRP A 121 3.75 -21.50 26.90
N LYS A 122 3.43 -22.78 26.83
CA LYS A 122 4.10 -23.74 25.94
C LYS A 122 3.12 -24.28 24.91
N ARG A 123 3.51 -24.22 23.63
CA ARG A 123 2.70 -24.78 22.55
C ARG A 123 2.64 -26.30 22.64
N VAL A 124 1.43 -26.85 22.67
CA VAL A 124 1.14 -28.28 22.72
C VAL A 124 0.05 -28.60 21.70
N LEU A 125 0.47 -29.12 20.55
CA LEU A 125 -0.43 -29.44 19.45
C LEU A 125 -1.14 -30.78 19.67
N PRO A 126 -2.45 -30.89 19.40
CA PRO A 126 -3.13 -32.16 19.28
C PRO A 126 -2.42 -33.07 18.27
N ALA A 127 -2.39 -34.39 18.49
CA ALA A 127 -1.64 -35.32 17.64
C ALA A 127 -2.01 -35.23 16.15
N ALA A 128 -3.30 -35.01 15.84
CA ALA A 128 -3.78 -34.82 14.47
C ALA A 128 -3.24 -33.52 13.84
N VAL A 129 -3.20 -32.42 14.60
CA VAL A 129 -2.66 -31.13 14.15
C VAL A 129 -1.14 -31.24 13.98
N LYS A 130 -0.45 -31.87 14.94
CA LYS A 130 0.99 -32.11 14.84
C LYS A 130 1.36 -32.85 13.56
N LYS A 131 0.60 -33.90 13.18
CA LYS A 131 0.82 -34.62 11.91
C LYS A 131 0.69 -33.71 10.68
N LYS A 132 -0.27 -32.78 10.69
CA LYS A 132 -0.46 -31.81 9.60
C LYS A 132 0.69 -30.80 9.55
N VAL A 133 1.11 -30.26 10.69
CA VAL A 133 2.26 -29.35 10.79
C VAL A 133 3.55 -30.06 10.34
N ASP A 134 3.77 -31.30 10.77
CA ASP A 134 4.91 -32.12 10.36
C ASP A 134 4.90 -32.36 8.83
N LEU A 135 3.72 -32.58 8.22
CA LEU A 135 3.56 -32.67 6.76
C LEU A 135 3.93 -31.35 6.07
N LEU A 136 3.41 -30.21 6.52
CA LEU A 136 3.71 -28.89 5.95
C LEU A 136 5.21 -28.56 6.03
N ALA A 137 5.86 -28.92 7.14
CA ALA A 137 7.28 -28.72 7.35
C ALA A 137 8.14 -29.44 6.30
N THR A 138 7.69 -30.57 5.74
CA THR A 138 8.42 -31.26 4.65
C THR A 138 8.54 -30.41 3.38
N ALA A 139 7.58 -29.53 3.13
CA ALA A 139 7.63 -28.57 2.04
C ALA A 139 8.32 -27.25 2.43
N GLY A 140 8.78 -27.10 3.69
CA GLY A 140 9.34 -25.85 4.21
C GLY A 140 8.28 -24.79 4.48
N LEU A 141 7.07 -25.22 4.87
CA LEU A 141 5.98 -24.33 5.27
C LEU A 141 5.73 -24.47 6.78
N VAL A 142 5.43 -23.36 7.44
CA VAL A 142 5.18 -23.31 8.89
C VAL A 142 3.95 -22.45 9.22
N PRO A 143 3.13 -22.85 10.20
CA PRO A 143 2.17 -21.95 10.81
C PRO A 143 2.91 -20.89 11.63
N THR A 144 2.57 -19.64 11.41
CA THR A 144 3.15 -18.48 12.10
C THR A 144 2.04 -17.64 12.70
N GLU A 145 2.13 -17.38 13.99
CA GLU A 145 1.22 -16.47 14.68
C GLU A 145 1.58 -15.04 14.30
N ILE A 146 0.64 -14.33 13.70
CA ILE A 146 0.83 -12.95 13.22
C ILE A 146 0.19 -11.91 14.15
N GLY A 147 -0.52 -12.35 15.18
CA GLY A 147 -1.17 -11.51 16.18
C GLY A 147 -2.69 -11.73 16.26
N GLU A 148 -3.32 -11.24 17.32
CA GLU A 148 -4.75 -11.33 17.66
C GLU A 148 -5.32 -12.77 17.63
N GLY A 149 -4.47 -13.76 17.92
CA GLY A 149 -4.84 -15.18 17.80
C GLY A 149 -4.91 -15.68 16.36
N LEU A 150 -4.59 -14.86 15.37
CA LEU A 150 -4.51 -15.23 13.96
C LEU A 150 -3.21 -15.96 13.66
N THR A 151 -3.31 -16.95 12.79
CA THR A 151 -2.19 -17.73 12.29
C THR A 151 -2.23 -17.77 10.78
N GLU A 152 -1.08 -17.53 10.16
CA GLU A 152 -0.89 -17.68 8.72
C GLU A 152 0.08 -18.83 8.43
N LEU A 153 -0.10 -19.47 7.28
CA LEU A 153 0.90 -20.40 6.75
C LEU A 153 1.91 -19.61 5.93
N MET A 154 3.20 -19.77 6.24
CA MET A 154 4.28 -19.07 5.56
C MET A 154 5.42 -20.02 5.19
N PRO A 155 6.23 -19.71 4.17
CA PRO A 155 7.52 -20.37 3.98
C PRO A 155 8.44 -20.13 5.19
N ILE A 156 9.31 -21.08 5.51
CA ILE A 156 10.34 -20.88 6.52
C ILE A 156 11.31 -19.74 6.14
N PRO A 157 11.97 -19.09 7.11
CA PRO A 157 13.07 -18.17 6.83
C PRO A 157 14.11 -18.80 5.89
N TYR A 158 14.69 -17.98 5.01
CA TYR A 158 15.66 -18.39 3.98
C TYR A 158 15.16 -19.42 2.96
N PHE A 159 13.85 -19.68 2.85
CA PHE A 159 13.28 -20.61 1.86
C PHE A 159 13.78 -20.32 0.43
N TYR A 160 13.69 -19.06 -0.01
CA TYR A 160 14.14 -18.65 -1.34
C TYR A 160 15.66 -18.47 -1.40
N VAL A 161 16.28 -17.90 -0.36
CA VAL A 161 17.73 -17.68 -0.28
C VAL A 161 18.49 -18.99 -0.44
N ASN A 162 18.08 -20.04 0.26
CA ASN A 162 18.74 -21.35 0.22
C ASN A 162 18.56 -22.07 -1.12
N LEU A 163 17.44 -21.86 -1.80
CA LEU A 163 17.16 -22.47 -3.10
C LEU A 163 17.99 -21.80 -4.21
N PHE A 164 17.93 -20.47 -4.31
CA PHE A 164 18.53 -19.72 -5.41
C PHE A 164 19.98 -19.29 -5.16
N LYS A 165 20.40 -19.12 -3.89
CA LYS A 165 21.77 -18.77 -3.52
C LYS A 165 22.33 -17.61 -4.38
N ASN A 166 23.42 -17.85 -5.08
CA ASN A 166 24.13 -16.85 -5.88
C ASN A 166 23.62 -16.73 -7.33
N THR A 167 22.57 -17.47 -7.73
CA THR A 167 22.09 -17.45 -9.13
C THR A 167 21.21 -16.25 -9.46
N LEU A 168 20.63 -15.60 -8.45
CA LEU A 168 19.83 -14.38 -8.64
C LEU A 168 20.73 -13.15 -8.74
N PRO A 169 20.29 -12.05 -9.39
CA PRO A 169 21.02 -10.78 -9.37
C PRO A 169 21.18 -10.21 -7.96
N ALA A 170 22.14 -9.30 -7.79
CA ALA A 170 22.57 -8.80 -6.48
C ALA A 170 21.45 -8.12 -5.66
N ASP A 171 20.58 -7.37 -6.32
CA ASP A 171 19.42 -6.74 -5.68
C ASP A 171 18.41 -7.79 -5.17
N TYR A 172 18.08 -8.81 -5.97
CA TYR A 172 17.22 -9.91 -5.52
C TYR A 172 17.82 -10.66 -4.33
N ARG A 173 19.11 -11.01 -4.39
CA ARG A 173 19.78 -11.70 -3.27
C ARG A 173 19.72 -10.86 -2.01
N LYS A 174 20.10 -9.57 -2.11
CA LYS A 174 20.14 -8.71 -0.94
C LYS A 174 18.76 -8.50 -0.33
N PHE A 175 17.74 -8.31 -1.15
CA PHE A 175 16.37 -8.18 -0.67
C PHE A 175 15.92 -9.46 0.07
N LEU A 176 16.12 -10.62 -0.55
CA LEU A 176 15.69 -11.90 0.03
C LEU A 176 16.42 -12.22 1.34
N GLU A 177 17.70 -11.85 1.46
CA GLU A 177 18.45 -11.94 2.72
C GLU A 177 17.85 -11.03 3.79
N LEU A 178 17.53 -9.77 3.47
CA LEU A 178 16.90 -8.85 4.43
C LEU A 178 15.58 -9.41 4.94
N ARG A 179 14.70 -9.87 4.04
CA ARG A 179 13.44 -10.51 4.41
C ARG A 179 13.65 -11.77 5.23
N ALA A 180 14.55 -12.65 4.81
CA ALA A 180 14.80 -13.90 5.51
C ALA A 180 15.33 -13.66 6.93
N ASP A 181 16.23 -12.70 7.13
CA ASP A 181 16.69 -12.27 8.46
C ASP A 181 15.50 -11.81 9.32
N GLU A 182 14.62 -10.99 8.75
CA GLU A 182 13.47 -10.40 9.45
C GLU A 182 12.37 -11.41 9.77
N ASP A 183 12.16 -12.41 8.90
CA ASP A 183 11.20 -13.49 9.10
C ASP A 183 11.66 -14.46 10.21
N THR A 184 12.92 -14.39 10.68
CA THR A 184 13.37 -15.19 11.84
C THR A 184 12.79 -14.72 13.17
N VAL A 185 12.54 -13.41 13.30
CA VAL A 185 11.99 -12.77 14.50
C VAL A 185 11.10 -11.63 14.04
N LEU A 186 9.78 -11.77 14.18
CA LEU A 186 8.83 -10.70 13.88
C LEU A 186 9.14 -9.47 14.74
N HIS A 187 8.98 -8.26 14.17
CA HIS A 187 9.21 -7.02 14.91
C HIS A 187 7.97 -6.54 15.65
N ASP A 188 6.78 -6.92 15.20
CA ASP A 188 5.49 -6.62 15.79
C ASP A 188 4.71 -7.93 15.96
N ILE A 189 4.15 -8.13 17.15
CA ILE A 189 3.19 -9.19 17.45
C ILE A 189 2.04 -8.57 18.26
N ASN A 190 0.80 -8.74 17.76
CA ASN A 190 -0.42 -8.17 18.35
C ASN A 190 -0.42 -6.63 18.43
N GLY A 191 0.33 -5.87 17.63
CA GLY A 191 0.42 -4.41 17.77
C GLY A 191 1.38 -3.98 18.87
N GLY A 192 2.24 -4.88 19.36
CA GLY A 192 3.33 -4.60 20.29
C GLY A 192 4.68 -4.95 19.67
N LEU A 193 5.70 -4.12 19.91
CA LEU A 193 7.03 -4.37 19.40
C LEU A 193 7.65 -5.61 20.08
N ALA A 194 7.96 -6.62 19.28
CA ALA A 194 8.58 -7.88 19.70
C ALA A 194 10.12 -7.83 19.72
N ILE A 195 10.71 -6.74 19.23
CA ILE A 195 12.15 -6.45 19.29
C ILE A 195 12.39 -5.03 19.83
N PRO A 196 13.57 -4.74 20.44
CA PRO A 196 13.89 -3.41 20.92
C PRO A 196 13.93 -2.37 19.78
N PHE A 197 13.61 -1.10 20.08
CA PHE A 197 13.70 0.03 19.14
C PHE A 197 15.03 0.06 18.37
N ARG A 198 16.13 -0.19 19.06
CA ARG A 198 17.47 -0.26 18.45
C ARG A 198 17.57 -1.27 17.30
N ASP A 199 16.91 -2.41 17.40
CA ASP A 199 16.91 -3.42 16.35
C ASP A 199 15.98 -3.05 15.19
N ILE A 200 14.91 -2.30 15.45
CA ILE A 200 14.08 -1.67 14.41
C ILE A 200 14.91 -0.62 13.64
N GLY A 201 15.64 0.25 14.35
CA GLY A 201 16.55 1.22 13.73
C GLY A 201 17.61 0.56 12.83
N LYS A 202 18.13 -0.61 13.21
CA LYS A 202 19.01 -1.40 12.33
C LYS A 202 18.30 -1.88 11.06
N ARG A 203 17.02 -2.29 11.14
CA ARG A 203 16.22 -2.66 9.95
C ARG A 203 16.00 -1.45 9.05
N VAL A 204 15.67 -0.29 9.61
CA VAL A 204 15.56 0.99 8.86
C VAL A 204 16.81 1.23 8.01
N ILE A 205 18.00 1.19 8.63
CA ILE A 205 19.26 1.44 7.91
C ILE A 205 19.56 0.36 6.86
N LYS A 206 19.24 -0.91 7.15
CA LYS A 206 19.39 -1.99 6.16
C LYS A 206 18.54 -1.75 4.91
N TRP A 207 17.29 -1.30 5.07
CA TRP A 207 16.40 -0.97 3.95
C TRP A 207 16.80 0.33 3.24
N GLU A 208 17.25 1.36 3.97
CA GLU A 208 17.81 2.57 3.37
C GLU A 208 19.01 2.24 2.46
N LEU A 209 19.94 1.41 2.95
CA LEU A 209 21.09 0.97 2.16
C LEU A 209 20.69 0.15 0.94
N PHE A 210 19.61 -0.64 1.01
CA PHE A 210 19.09 -1.34 -0.17
C PHE A 210 18.64 -0.34 -1.23
N LEU A 211 17.84 0.66 -0.83
CA LEU A 211 17.29 1.67 -1.73
C LEU A 211 18.38 2.54 -2.36
N ASP A 212 19.44 2.85 -1.62
CA ASP A 212 20.60 3.58 -2.12
C ASP A 212 21.43 2.80 -3.14
N ASN A 213 21.64 1.50 -2.88
CA ASN A 213 22.46 0.67 -3.75
C ASN A 213 21.70 0.16 -4.98
N TYR A 214 20.37 0.05 -4.88
CA TYR A 214 19.53 -0.53 -5.92
C TYR A 214 18.25 0.30 -6.22
N PRO A 215 18.37 1.61 -6.50
CA PRO A 215 17.22 2.49 -6.75
C PRO A 215 16.39 2.08 -7.97
N GLU A 216 17.02 1.43 -8.95
CA GLU A 216 16.36 0.90 -10.16
C GLU A 216 15.84 -0.52 -10.02
N SER A 217 16.01 -1.15 -8.84
CA SER A 217 15.52 -2.50 -8.63
C SER A 217 14.02 -2.58 -8.84
N LYS A 218 13.55 -3.69 -9.41
CA LYS A 218 12.12 -4.01 -9.43
C LYS A 218 11.53 -4.06 -8.03
N LEU A 219 12.38 -4.28 -7.01
CA LEU A 219 12.05 -4.50 -5.62
C LEU A 219 12.07 -3.21 -4.78
N ALA A 220 12.49 -2.09 -5.37
CA ALA A 220 12.65 -0.81 -4.68
C ALA A 220 11.34 -0.34 -4.04
N ALA A 221 10.19 -0.51 -4.70
CA ALA A 221 8.90 -0.13 -4.14
C ALA A 221 8.55 -0.92 -2.86
N ASN A 222 8.86 -2.22 -2.81
CA ASN A 222 8.66 -3.05 -1.63
C ASN A 222 9.66 -2.73 -0.53
N ALA A 223 10.93 -2.50 -0.89
CA ALA A 223 11.95 -2.08 0.06
C ALA A 223 11.60 -0.72 0.70
N ASN A 224 11.03 0.20 -0.08
CA ASN A 224 10.59 1.50 0.41
C ASN A 224 9.41 1.37 1.38
N GLU A 225 8.45 0.48 1.12
CA GLU A 225 7.37 0.21 2.07
C GLU A 225 7.90 -0.35 3.40
N GLN A 226 8.82 -1.32 3.35
CA GLN A 226 9.48 -1.82 4.57
C GLN A 226 10.23 -0.71 5.30
N TYR A 227 11.01 0.10 4.58
CA TYR A 227 11.71 1.26 5.13
C TYR A 227 10.76 2.21 5.87
N LYS A 228 9.66 2.60 5.21
CA LYS A 228 8.66 3.53 5.77
C LYS A 228 7.99 2.94 7.00
N SER A 229 7.53 1.69 6.92
CA SER A 229 6.89 0.99 8.04
C SER A 229 7.83 0.94 9.25
N TYR A 230 9.06 0.48 9.06
CA TYR A 230 10.03 0.39 10.15
C TYR A 230 10.40 1.73 10.74
N LEU A 231 10.53 2.78 9.91
CA LEU A 231 10.87 4.12 10.42
C LEU A 231 9.69 4.76 11.17
N CYS A 232 8.45 4.52 10.72
CA CYS A 232 7.25 4.92 11.45
C CYS A 232 7.15 4.21 12.80
N ASP A 233 7.27 2.88 12.83
CA ASP A 233 7.23 2.09 14.07
C ASP A 233 8.38 2.49 15.01
N TYR A 234 9.56 2.77 14.46
CA TYR A 234 10.72 3.25 15.23
C TYR A 234 10.47 4.61 15.88
N LEU A 235 9.81 5.55 15.19
CA LEU A 235 9.62 6.91 15.69
C LEU A 235 8.39 7.07 16.57
N PHE A 236 7.30 6.36 16.24
CA PHE A 236 6.00 6.52 16.86
C PHE A 236 5.56 5.33 17.71
N GLY A 237 6.30 4.23 17.67
CA GLY A 237 5.92 3.00 18.34
C GLY A 237 4.68 2.36 17.71
N THR A 238 4.11 1.43 18.45
CA THR A 238 2.88 0.70 18.09
C THR A 238 1.83 0.87 19.19
N GLU A 239 0.62 0.35 19.00
CA GLU A 239 -0.47 0.51 19.97
C GLU A 239 -0.10 0.03 21.38
N TYR A 240 0.57 -1.12 21.49
CA TYR A 240 1.01 -1.71 22.76
C TYR A 240 2.49 -1.45 23.08
N THR A 241 3.18 -0.66 22.26
CA THR A 241 4.52 -0.14 22.59
C THR A 241 4.60 1.32 22.16
N PRO A 242 3.78 2.19 22.77
CA PRO A 242 3.71 3.59 22.36
C PRO A 242 4.99 4.32 22.79
N VAL A 243 5.30 5.42 22.11
CA VAL A 243 6.39 6.34 22.49
C VAL A 243 5.89 7.56 23.29
N PHE A 244 4.57 7.66 23.48
CA PHE A 244 3.88 8.65 24.29
C PHE A 244 3.02 7.91 25.32
N GLU A 245 2.97 8.37 26.57
CA GLU A 245 2.06 7.77 27.58
C GLU A 245 0.58 8.00 27.20
N TYR A 246 0.29 9.15 26.57
CA TYR A 246 -1.05 9.51 26.10
C TYR A 246 -0.98 9.93 24.62
N ASN A 247 -1.74 9.25 23.78
CA ASN A 247 -1.71 9.39 22.32
C ASN A 247 -2.21 10.76 21.79
N ASP A 248 -2.66 11.66 22.66
CA ASP A 248 -3.15 13.00 22.34
C ASP A 248 -2.31 14.14 22.96
N ASP A 249 -1.31 13.85 23.81
CA ASP A 249 -0.45 14.86 24.42
C ASP A 249 1.03 14.62 24.13
N ILE A 250 1.60 15.49 23.29
CA ILE A 250 3.00 15.44 22.87
C ILE A 250 3.98 15.55 24.05
N LYS A 251 3.58 16.17 25.16
CA LYS A 251 4.41 16.33 26.37
C LYS A 251 4.63 15.02 27.12
N THR A 252 3.88 13.99 26.77
CA THR A 252 3.92 12.68 27.42
C THR A 252 4.90 11.73 26.71
N PHE A 253 5.79 12.29 25.89
CA PHE A 253 6.87 11.54 25.27
C PHE A 253 7.71 10.80 26.31
N ILE A 254 7.92 9.51 26.08
CA ILE A 254 8.67 8.62 26.95
C ILE A 254 10.16 8.92 26.78
N GLN A 255 10.74 9.58 27.78
CA GLN A 255 12.08 10.15 27.69
C GLN A 255 13.18 9.10 27.52
N GLU A 256 12.95 7.86 27.97
CA GLU A 256 13.84 6.72 27.79
C GLU A 256 14.14 6.44 26.30
N ASN A 257 13.21 6.76 25.40
CA ASN A 257 13.42 6.60 23.95
C ASN A 257 14.35 7.68 23.37
N LYS A 258 14.50 8.84 24.05
CA LYS A 258 15.30 9.95 23.55
C LYS A 258 16.77 9.58 23.38
N GLU A 259 17.33 8.82 24.31
CA GLU A 259 18.75 8.42 24.26
C GLU A 259 19.05 7.58 23.01
N GLU A 260 18.15 6.65 22.65
CA GLU A 260 18.28 5.85 21.43
C GLU A 260 18.13 6.72 20.17
N TYR A 261 17.22 7.69 20.18
CA TYR A 261 17.00 8.59 19.04
C TYR A 261 18.16 9.56 18.84
N ASP A 262 18.69 10.14 19.91
CA ASP A 262 19.90 10.99 19.88
C ASP A 262 21.08 10.16 19.34
N TYR A 263 21.30 8.95 19.88
CA TYR A 263 22.33 8.03 19.40
C TYR A 263 22.19 7.72 17.91
N PHE A 264 20.97 7.43 17.45
CA PHE A 264 20.70 7.12 16.05
C PHE A 264 20.98 8.32 15.15
N ALA A 265 20.48 9.51 15.51
CA ALA A 265 20.68 10.74 14.75
C ALA A 265 22.16 11.10 14.63
N GLU A 266 22.96 10.92 15.68
CA GLU A 266 24.41 11.11 15.65
C GLU A 266 25.13 10.05 14.81
N ARG A 267 24.84 8.77 15.07
CA ARG A 267 25.51 7.64 14.43
C ARG A 267 25.24 7.55 12.94
N HIS A 268 24.07 8.01 12.51
CA HIS A 268 23.57 8.01 11.14
C HIS A 268 23.35 9.42 10.59
N ALA A 269 24.08 10.44 11.08
CA ALA A 269 23.90 11.84 10.69
C ALA A 269 24.01 12.15 9.18
N ARG A 270 24.62 11.25 8.39
CA ARG A 270 24.73 11.37 6.92
C ARG A 270 23.68 10.57 6.15
N SER A 271 22.84 9.81 6.85
CA SER A 271 21.77 9.00 6.29
C SER A 271 20.48 9.83 6.24
N ARG A 272 19.56 9.45 5.36
CA ARG A 272 18.23 10.09 5.28
C ARG A 272 17.43 9.83 6.54
N SER A 273 17.46 8.61 7.05
CA SER A 273 16.85 8.26 8.33
C SER A 273 17.40 9.12 9.45
N GLY A 274 18.72 9.30 9.55
CA GLY A 274 19.31 10.14 10.59
C GLY A 274 18.82 11.60 10.53
N ALA A 275 18.67 12.15 9.32
CA ALA A 275 18.08 13.47 9.12
C ALA A 275 16.60 13.54 9.54
N ILE A 276 15.81 12.50 9.27
CA ILE A 276 14.39 12.42 9.67
C ILE A 276 14.26 12.25 11.19
N VAL A 277 15.09 11.42 11.84
CA VAL A 277 15.11 11.29 13.30
C VAL A 277 15.47 12.62 13.94
N LYS A 278 16.44 13.34 13.38
CA LYS A 278 16.77 14.69 13.85
C LYS A 278 15.59 15.65 13.71
N LEU A 279 14.90 15.63 12.56
CA LEU A 279 13.68 16.42 12.35
C LEU A 279 12.60 16.06 13.39
N TYR A 280 12.39 14.77 13.67
CA TYR A 280 11.44 14.31 14.68
C TYR A 280 11.77 14.92 16.06
N LEU A 281 13.03 14.86 16.50
CA LEU A 281 13.48 15.42 17.77
C LEU A 281 13.30 16.95 17.83
N GLU A 282 13.68 17.66 16.76
CA GLU A 282 13.46 19.12 16.66
C GLU A 282 11.97 19.46 16.75
N LYS A 283 11.12 18.70 16.07
CA LYS A 283 9.67 18.95 16.03
C LYS A 283 8.95 18.56 17.30
N LEU A 284 9.44 17.56 18.02
CA LEU A 284 8.94 17.17 19.33
C LEU A 284 9.02 18.34 20.33
N GLU A 285 10.03 19.21 20.22
CA GLU A 285 10.20 20.39 21.09
C GLU A 285 9.35 21.59 20.66
N THR A 286 8.98 21.69 19.38
CA THR A 286 8.33 22.90 18.81
C THR A 286 6.84 22.76 18.53
N GLU A 287 6.36 21.54 18.27
CA GLU A 287 4.96 21.30 17.93
C GLU A 287 4.09 21.16 19.19
N ASN A 288 2.81 21.51 19.09
CA ASN A 288 1.87 21.46 20.22
C ASN A 288 0.92 20.24 20.19
N ALA A 289 0.95 19.45 19.11
CA ALA A 289 0.06 18.32 18.91
C ALA A 289 0.77 17.16 18.19
N ILE A 290 0.53 15.93 18.64
CA ILE A 290 1.08 14.71 18.03
C ILE A 290 0.66 14.57 16.57
N SER A 291 -0.57 14.98 16.22
CA SER A 291 -1.05 14.95 14.84
C SER A 291 -0.24 15.87 13.90
N SER A 292 0.20 17.04 14.37
CA SER A 292 1.07 17.95 13.62
C SER A 292 2.47 17.35 13.43
N LEU A 293 3.07 16.87 14.53
CA LEU A 293 4.37 16.18 14.51
C LEU A 293 4.35 15.01 13.51
N ARG A 294 3.34 14.14 13.63
CA ARG A 294 3.17 12.96 12.78
C ARG A 294 3.05 13.34 11.31
N SER A 295 2.20 14.30 10.97
CA SER A 295 2.03 14.76 9.58
C SER A 295 3.34 15.26 8.97
N ILE A 296 4.13 16.04 9.71
CA ILE A 296 5.42 16.57 9.25
C ILE A 296 6.42 15.42 9.01
N VAL A 297 6.52 14.50 9.96
CA VAL A 297 7.52 13.42 9.93
C VAL A 297 7.16 12.34 8.92
N GLU A 298 5.89 11.91 8.85
CA GLU A 298 5.41 10.96 7.84
C GLU A 298 5.59 11.52 6.43
N SER A 299 5.36 12.82 6.22
CA SER A 299 5.68 13.48 4.96
C SER A 299 7.18 13.40 4.63
N ALA A 300 8.07 13.63 5.60
CA ALA A 300 9.51 13.49 5.40
C ALA A 300 9.92 12.03 5.07
N ILE A 301 9.30 11.05 5.72
CA ILE A 301 9.49 9.61 5.46
C ILE A 301 9.02 9.27 4.04
N ASP A 302 7.85 9.76 3.64
CA ASP A 302 7.26 9.46 2.34
C ASP A 302 8.11 9.96 1.16
N HIS A 303 8.79 11.08 1.37
CA HIS A 303 9.64 11.74 0.38
C HIS A 303 11.13 11.40 0.51
N ALA A 304 11.55 10.52 1.43
CA ALA A 304 12.96 10.21 1.65
C ALA A 304 13.69 9.77 0.36
N PHE A 305 13.03 8.96 -0.47
CA PHE A 305 13.57 8.45 -1.74
C PHE A 305 12.89 9.04 -2.97
N LEU A 306 12.08 10.09 -2.79
CA LEU A 306 11.44 10.82 -3.89
C LEU A 306 12.07 12.21 -3.98
N ASP A 307 11.89 12.87 -5.11
CA ASP A 307 12.26 14.28 -5.18
C ASP A 307 11.34 15.08 -4.24
N PRO A 308 11.91 15.85 -3.29
CA PRO A 308 11.13 16.56 -2.30
C PRO A 308 10.15 17.52 -2.97
N PHE A 309 8.91 17.52 -2.50
CA PHE A 309 7.88 18.41 -2.99
C PHE A 309 8.00 19.77 -2.26
N PRO A 310 8.11 20.89 -2.99
CA PRO A 310 8.41 22.20 -2.40
C PRO A 310 7.16 22.86 -1.78
N LEU A 311 6.64 22.29 -0.70
CA LEU A 311 5.53 22.84 0.07
C LEU A 311 5.88 24.23 0.63
N LEU A 312 4.87 25.09 0.68
CA LEU A 312 4.90 26.38 1.37
C LEU A 312 4.10 26.30 2.67
N PRO A 313 4.44 27.14 3.67
CA PRO A 313 3.61 27.29 4.85
C PRO A 313 2.23 27.86 4.48
N VAL A 314 1.28 27.76 5.41
CA VAL A 314 -0.04 28.38 5.27
C VAL A 314 0.11 29.87 4.97
N GLN A 315 -0.63 30.35 3.97
CA GLN A 315 -0.59 31.74 3.56
C GLN A 315 -1.62 32.54 4.36
N PRO A 316 -1.21 33.54 5.17
CA PRO A 316 -2.09 34.23 6.10
C PRO A 316 -3.14 35.10 5.41
N ASP A 317 -2.90 35.48 4.16
CA ASP A 317 -3.71 36.36 3.32
C ASP A 317 -4.58 35.61 2.30
N PHE A 318 -4.53 34.28 2.29
CA PHE A 318 -5.25 33.48 1.30
C PHE A 318 -5.71 32.15 1.89
N GLY A 319 -6.81 32.17 2.62
CA GLY A 319 -7.38 31.01 3.31
C GLY A 319 -8.74 30.58 2.77
N PRO A 320 -9.48 29.75 3.53
CA PRO A 320 -10.79 29.23 3.13
C PRO A 320 -11.81 30.30 2.72
N VAL A 321 -11.82 31.45 3.41
CA VAL A 321 -12.75 32.55 3.13
C VAL A 321 -12.50 33.16 1.75
N GLU A 322 -11.24 33.45 1.42
CA GLU A 322 -10.86 33.99 0.12
C GLU A 322 -11.18 32.98 -1.00
N ILE A 323 -10.92 31.70 -0.76
CA ILE A 323 -11.25 30.62 -1.69
C ILE A 323 -12.76 30.58 -1.94
N GLU A 324 -13.59 30.55 -0.90
CA GLU A 324 -15.05 30.53 -1.02
C GLU A 324 -15.59 31.71 -1.84
N LEU A 325 -15.05 32.92 -1.64
CA LEU A 325 -15.41 34.09 -2.44
C LEU A 325 -15.06 33.93 -3.93
N MET A 326 -13.92 33.30 -4.23
CA MET A 326 -13.47 33.09 -5.61
C MET A 326 -14.23 31.96 -6.34
N VAL A 327 -14.64 30.91 -5.63
CA VAL A 327 -15.28 29.73 -6.24
C VAL A 327 -16.80 29.73 -6.13
N GLY A 328 -17.37 30.47 -5.16
CA GLY A 328 -18.79 30.44 -4.80
C GLY A 328 -19.72 30.71 -5.99
N THR A 329 -19.42 31.72 -6.82
CA THR A 329 -20.22 32.04 -8.01
C THR A 329 -20.32 30.91 -9.02
N THR A 330 -19.34 29.99 -9.04
CA THR A 330 -19.40 28.79 -9.86
C THR A 330 -20.23 27.72 -9.18
N TYR A 331 -19.99 27.48 -7.88
CA TYR A 331 -20.75 26.48 -7.12
C TYR A 331 -22.24 26.79 -6.99
N ASP A 332 -22.63 28.06 -6.93
CA ASP A 332 -24.03 28.50 -6.93
C ASP A 332 -24.79 28.06 -8.19
N LYS A 333 -24.07 27.86 -9.30
CA LYS A 333 -24.64 27.44 -10.60
C LYS A 333 -24.63 25.92 -10.78
N LEU A 334 -23.93 25.17 -9.92
CA LEU A 334 -23.87 23.72 -10.02
C LEU A 334 -25.13 23.07 -9.42
N PRO A 335 -25.54 21.89 -9.92
CA PRO A 335 -26.66 21.16 -9.35
C PRO A 335 -26.46 20.89 -7.86
N LYS A 336 -27.52 21.05 -7.06
CA LYS A 336 -27.50 20.71 -5.63
C LYS A 336 -27.91 19.26 -5.36
N GLU A 337 -28.36 18.56 -6.41
CA GLU A 337 -28.79 17.17 -6.36
C GLU A 337 -28.27 16.40 -7.59
N LEU A 338 -28.03 15.10 -7.42
CA LEU A 338 -27.75 14.16 -8.49
C LEU A 338 -28.67 12.95 -8.33
N LYS A 339 -29.46 12.65 -9.37
CA LYS A 339 -30.45 11.54 -9.36
C LYS A 339 -31.42 11.57 -8.15
N GLY A 340 -31.79 12.77 -7.69
CA GLY A 340 -32.68 12.96 -6.54
C GLY A 340 -32.01 12.85 -5.17
N HIS A 341 -30.69 12.65 -5.13
CA HIS A 341 -29.91 12.68 -3.90
C HIS A 341 -29.20 14.03 -3.74
N LYS A 342 -29.22 14.58 -2.53
CA LYS A 342 -28.54 15.84 -2.18
C LYS A 342 -27.02 15.71 -2.36
N ILE A 343 -26.38 16.77 -2.84
CA ILE A 343 -24.93 16.90 -2.91
C ILE A 343 -24.47 17.83 -1.80
N GLU A 344 -23.59 17.35 -0.92
CA GLU A 344 -22.86 18.16 0.06
C GLU A 344 -21.47 18.48 -0.46
N ARG A 345 -21.13 19.77 -0.47
CA ARG A 345 -19.86 20.29 -0.98
C ARG A 345 -19.09 20.92 0.15
N GLU A 346 -17.83 20.53 0.28
CA GLU A 346 -16.96 20.99 1.37
C GLU A 346 -15.53 21.17 0.86
N LEU A 347 -14.85 22.23 1.32
CA LEU A 347 -13.42 22.38 1.14
C LEU A 347 -12.69 21.37 2.04
N ASP A 348 -12.05 20.39 1.42
CA ASP A 348 -11.35 19.30 2.13
C ASP A 348 -9.90 19.65 2.46
N SER A 349 -9.20 20.29 1.53
CA SER A 349 -7.78 20.56 1.68
C SER A 349 -7.38 21.80 0.88
N LEU A 350 -6.43 22.56 1.43
CA LEU A 350 -5.84 23.74 0.82
C LEU A 350 -4.33 23.67 0.98
N ILE A 351 -3.62 23.47 -0.12
CA ILE A 351 -2.18 23.19 -0.13
C ILE A 351 -1.45 24.28 -0.90
N TYR A 352 -0.36 24.79 -0.33
CA TYR A 352 0.50 25.81 -0.93
C TYR A 352 1.85 25.22 -1.29
N PHE A 353 2.43 25.62 -2.42
CA PHE A 353 3.70 25.09 -2.91
C PHE A 353 4.37 26.03 -3.91
N GLN A 354 5.67 25.82 -4.10
CA GLN A 354 6.45 26.50 -5.13
C GLN A 354 6.49 25.67 -6.41
N GLN A 355 6.27 26.29 -7.56
CA GLN A 355 6.48 25.66 -8.86
C GLN A 355 7.04 26.69 -9.83
N ALA A 356 8.14 26.33 -10.51
CA ALA A 356 8.80 27.22 -11.47
C ALA A 356 9.10 28.62 -10.92
N GLY A 357 9.44 28.73 -9.62
CA GLY A 357 9.70 30.00 -8.93
C GLY A 357 8.46 30.83 -8.57
N ASN A 358 7.25 30.31 -8.77
CA ASN A 358 6.00 30.98 -8.38
C ASN A 358 5.33 30.23 -7.23
N ALA A 359 4.66 30.97 -6.34
CA ALA A 359 3.80 30.37 -5.32
C ALA A 359 2.43 30.00 -5.92
N TYR A 360 2.01 28.77 -5.67
CA TYR A 360 0.73 28.21 -6.06
C TYR A 360 -0.05 27.75 -4.84
N ALA A 361 -1.37 27.68 -4.99
CA ALA A 361 -2.27 27.04 -4.06
C ALA A 361 -3.24 26.14 -4.82
N VAL A 362 -3.57 24.99 -4.25
CA VAL A 362 -4.65 24.11 -4.75
C VAL A 362 -5.68 23.90 -3.66
N ALA A 363 -6.94 24.15 -3.99
CA ALA A 363 -8.08 23.89 -3.12
C ALA A 363 -8.83 22.66 -3.65
N ILE A 364 -8.97 21.65 -2.78
CA ILE A 364 -9.62 20.39 -3.08
C ILE A 364 -10.99 20.39 -2.41
N PHE A 365 -12.04 20.20 -3.21
CA PHE A 365 -13.43 20.14 -2.73
C PHE A 365 -13.99 18.75 -2.86
N LYS A 366 -14.56 18.23 -1.77
CA LYS A 366 -15.31 16.98 -1.76
C LYS A 366 -16.77 17.25 -2.12
N ASN A 367 -17.33 16.43 -3.00
CA ASN A 367 -18.75 16.43 -3.36
C ASN A 367 -19.34 15.08 -2.94
N GLN A 368 -19.89 15.01 -1.72
CA GLN A 368 -20.55 13.84 -1.18
C GLN A 368 -22.00 13.78 -1.66
N ILE A 369 -22.47 12.60 -2.07
CA ILE A 369 -23.91 12.39 -2.28
C ILE A 369 -24.51 11.86 -0.98
N VAL A 370 -25.41 12.63 -0.37
CA VAL A 370 -26.07 12.31 0.90
C VAL A 370 -27.18 11.29 0.65
N ASP A 371 -27.31 10.30 1.55
CA ASP A 371 -28.30 9.21 1.45
C ASP A 371 -28.21 8.40 0.15
N ALA A 372 -27.02 8.34 -0.43
CA ALA A 372 -26.72 7.55 -1.61
C ALA A 372 -26.92 6.05 -1.37
N GLY A 373 -27.53 5.37 -2.35
CA GLY A 373 -27.53 3.93 -2.41
C GLY A 373 -26.15 3.37 -2.79
N LYS A 374 -26.08 2.06 -3.04
CA LYS A 374 -24.84 1.40 -3.46
C LYS A 374 -24.35 1.85 -4.86
N THR A 375 -25.16 2.59 -5.62
CA THR A 375 -24.94 2.89 -7.04
C THR A 375 -24.49 4.31 -7.32
N GLU A 376 -24.58 5.20 -6.34
CA GLU A 376 -24.21 6.60 -6.46
C GLU A 376 -22.81 6.80 -5.85
N SER A 377 -21.99 7.57 -6.55
CA SER A 377 -20.64 7.93 -6.13
C SER A 377 -20.50 9.45 -6.10
N GLY A 378 -19.86 9.95 -5.05
CA GLY A 378 -19.39 11.32 -5.01
C GLY A 378 -18.18 11.52 -5.91
N TRP A 379 -17.58 12.70 -5.84
CA TRP A 379 -16.34 13.04 -6.56
C TRP A 379 -15.56 14.17 -5.88
N VAL A 380 -14.36 14.43 -6.39
CA VAL A 380 -13.53 15.57 -6.02
C VAL A 380 -13.51 16.61 -7.14
N ASP A 381 -13.58 17.89 -6.78
CA ASP A 381 -13.24 19.02 -7.65
C ASP A 381 -11.92 19.65 -7.19
N ILE A 382 -11.18 20.25 -8.12
CA ILE A 382 -9.90 20.91 -7.82
C ILE A 382 -9.90 22.31 -8.41
N TRP A 383 -9.41 23.25 -7.62
CA TRP A 383 -9.17 24.63 -8.02
C TRP A 383 -7.70 24.97 -7.82
N ALA A 384 -7.09 25.65 -8.79
CA ALA A 384 -5.70 26.08 -8.71
C ALA A 384 -5.62 27.60 -8.77
N PHE A 385 -4.71 28.13 -7.96
CA PHE A 385 -4.46 29.55 -7.81
C PHE A 385 -2.96 29.80 -7.87
N LYS A 386 -2.60 30.98 -8.36
CA LYS A 386 -1.22 31.44 -8.45
C LYS A 386 -1.11 32.80 -7.78
N ASN A 387 -0.08 32.99 -6.98
CA ASN A 387 0.27 34.28 -6.42
C ASN A 387 1.06 35.09 -7.45
N ASP A 388 0.59 36.29 -7.72
CA ASP A 388 1.25 37.28 -8.54
C ASP A 388 1.54 38.51 -7.66
N ASN A 389 2.72 38.53 -7.05
CA ASN A 389 3.20 39.62 -6.20
C ASN A 389 2.26 39.98 -5.03
N GLY A 390 1.74 38.97 -4.33
CA GLY A 390 0.81 39.13 -3.22
C GLY A 390 -0.67 39.08 -3.62
N ASP A 391 -0.99 39.06 -4.92
CA ASP A 391 -2.37 38.92 -5.40
C ASP A 391 -2.63 37.49 -5.88
N TRP A 392 -3.50 36.76 -5.18
CA TRP A 392 -3.87 35.39 -5.52
C TRP A 392 -4.96 35.36 -6.59
N LYS A 393 -4.68 34.72 -7.72
CA LYS A 393 -5.62 34.63 -8.84
C LYS A 393 -5.92 33.18 -9.17
N LYS A 394 -7.19 32.87 -9.44
CA LYS A 394 -7.59 31.59 -10.01
C LYS A 394 -6.93 31.40 -11.38
N THR A 395 -6.19 30.32 -11.56
CA THR A 395 -5.55 29.95 -12.83
C THR A 395 -6.28 28.81 -13.52
N ALA A 396 -6.75 27.81 -12.78
CA ALA A 396 -7.46 26.66 -13.34
C ALA A 396 -8.51 26.10 -12.39
N GLN A 397 -9.43 25.34 -12.97
CA GLN A 397 -10.38 24.51 -12.24
C GLN A 397 -10.61 23.21 -13.01
N LEU A 398 -10.84 22.12 -12.28
CA LEU A 398 -11.25 20.84 -12.83
C LEU A 398 -12.36 20.28 -11.94
N LEU A 399 -13.60 20.41 -12.43
CA LEU A 399 -14.76 19.78 -11.80
C LEU A 399 -14.78 18.29 -12.17
N HIS A 400 -15.23 17.43 -11.25
CA HIS A 400 -15.17 15.97 -11.40
C HIS A 400 -13.75 15.47 -11.73
N ALA A 401 -12.74 16.01 -11.03
CA ALA A 401 -11.34 15.67 -11.24
C ALA A 401 -11.06 14.17 -11.04
N GLY A 402 -11.72 13.55 -10.06
CA GLY A 402 -11.56 12.12 -9.81
C GLY A 402 -12.11 11.70 -8.45
N GLY A 403 -11.52 10.64 -7.92
CA GLY A 403 -11.97 10.00 -6.71
C GLY A 403 -13.27 9.25 -6.94
N GLY A 404 -14.13 9.27 -5.93
CA GLY A 404 -15.41 8.59 -5.89
C GLY A 404 -15.36 7.28 -5.10
N GLY A 405 -16.55 6.82 -4.71
CA GLY A 405 -16.74 5.52 -4.13
C GLY A 405 -18.14 5.16 -3.72
N THR A 406 -18.28 4.01 -3.08
CA THR A 406 -19.60 3.49 -2.66
C THR A 406 -20.30 4.41 -1.67
N PHE A 407 -21.63 4.38 -1.68
CA PHE A 407 -22.47 5.14 -0.76
C PHE A 407 -22.21 6.66 -0.85
N GLY A 408 -22.06 7.15 -2.09
CA GLY A 408 -21.89 8.58 -2.36
C GLY A 408 -20.53 9.15 -1.97
N SER A 409 -19.57 8.31 -1.57
CA SER A 409 -18.25 8.77 -1.15
C SER A 409 -17.55 9.55 -2.26
N PRO A 410 -16.91 10.70 -1.95
CA PRO A 410 -16.15 11.48 -2.92
C PRO A 410 -14.76 10.92 -3.20
N GLY A 411 -14.31 9.90 -2.46
CA GLY A 411 -12.89 9.57 -2.37
C GLY A 411 -12.14 10.55 -1.47
N TYR A 412 -10.83 10.61 -1.59
CA TYR A 412 -9.98 11.45 -0.72
C TYR A 412 -8.73 11.95 -1.44
N PHE A 413 -8.27 13.14 -1.03
CA PHE A 413 -6.95 13.63 -1.38
C PHE A 413 -5.89 12.83 -0.63
N PHE A 414 -4.95 12.25 -1.38
CA PHE A 414 -3.86 11.45 -0.81
C PHE A 414 -2.61 12.30 -0.58
N GLY A 415 -2.29 13.22 -1.48
CA GLY A 415 -1.09 14.06 -1.34
C GLY A 415 -0.67 14.73 -2.64
N MET A 416 0.49 15.39 -2.58
CA MET A 416 1.13 16.06 -3.71
C MET A 416 2.34 15.27 -4.17
N GLN A 417 2.64 15.30 -5.45
CA GLN A 417 3.78 14.59 -6.04
C GLN A 417 4.43 15.45 -7.11
N ARG A 418 5.76 15.51 -7.13
CA ARG A 418 6.46 16.15 -8.25
C ARG A 418 6.38 15.27 -9.49
N LEU A 419 5.89 15.83 -10.60
CA LEU A 419 5.82 15.16 -11.90
C LEU A 419 6.87 15.70 -12.89
N GLY A 420 7.56 16.77 -12.51
CA GLY A 420 8.58 17.42 -13.32
C GLY A 420 9.10 18.70 -12.66
N ASN A 421 9.99 19.41 -13.35
CA ASN A 421 10.52 20.68 -12.83
C ASN A 421 9.42 21.75 -12.69
N ASN A 422 8.48 21.76 -13.65
CA ASN A 422 7.39 22.73 -13.76
C ASN A 422 6.01 22.05 -13.70
N SER A 423 5.94 20.85 -13.13
CA SER A 423 4.73 20.04 -13.12
C SER A 423 4.52 19.38 -11.76
N THR A 424 3.30 19.54 -11.26
CA THR A 424 2.84 19.05 -9.96
C THR A 424 1.66 18.13 -10.13
N GLY A 425 1.71 16.97 -9.51
CA GLY A 425 0.63 16.00 -9.41
C GLY A 425 -0.13 16.16 -8.11
N ILE A 426 -1.45 16.18 -8.21
CA ILE A 426 -2.41 16.13 -7.10
C ILE A 426 -2.99 14.72 -7.13
N VAL A 427 -2.78 13.97 -6.06
CA VAL A 427 -3.12 12.55 -5.97
C VAL A 427 -4.48 12.41 -5.31
N ILE A 428 -5.48 11.94 -6.06
CA ILE A 428 -6.83 11.68 -5.55
C ILE A 428 -7.10 10.17 -5.59
N THR A 429 -7.60 9.61 -4.50
CA THR A 429 -7.91 8.18 -4.41
C THR A 429 -9.41 7.97 -4.29
N GLY A 430 -9.91 7.01 -5.06
CA GLY A 430 -11.27 6.50 -4.94
C GLY A 430 -11.28 5.02 -4.54
N ASN A 431 -12.42 4.56 -4.06
CA ASN A 431 -12.59 3.16 -3.67
C ASN A 431 -14.00 2.65 -3.98
N ILE A 432 -14.17 1.35 -4.14
CA ILE A 432 -15.50 0.75 -4.26
C ILE A 432 -15.50 -0.57 -3.49
N LEU A 433 -16.52 -0.72 -2.64
CA LEU A 433 -16.81 -1.93 -1.87
C LEU A 433 -18.20 -2.42 -2.25
N LYS A 434 -18.28 -3.32 -3.23
CA LYS A 434 -19.57 -3.86 -3.70
C LYS A 434 -19.57 -5.38 -3.66
N GLU A 435 -20.48 -5.93 -2.86
CA GLU A 435 -20.64 -7.37 -2.63
C GLU A 435 -19.35 -8.02 -2.15
N ARG A 436 -18.64 -8.69 -3.07
CA ARG A 436 -17.40 -9.43 -2.84
C ARG A 436 -16.24 -8.84 -3.66
N VAL A 437 -16.37 -7.59 -4.09
CA VAL A 437 -15.34 -6.87 -4.84
C VAL A 437 -14.91 -5.64 -4.04
N SER A 438 -13.62 -5.56 -3.79
CA SER A 438 -12.95 -4.41 -3.20
C SER A 438 -11.96 -3.87 -4.21
N GLN A 439 -12.06 -2.59 -4.57
CA GLN A 439 -11.15 -1.96 -5.50
C GLN A 439 -10.81 -0.55 -5.05
N VAL A 440 -9.55 -0.17 -5.23
CA VAL A 440 -9.01 1.17 -4.94
C VAL A 440 -8.29 1.65 -6.18
N TRP A 441 -8.53 2.88 -6.59
CA TRP A 441 -7.85 3.51 -7.71
C TRP A 441 -7.33 4.89 -7.32
N THR A 442 -6.31 5.33 -8.04
CA THR A 442 -5.73 6.64 -7.93
C THR A 442 -5.89 7.38 -9.25
N ASP A 443 -6.34 8.62 -9.16
CA ASP A 443 -6.35 9.62 -10.20
C ASP A 443 -5.23 10.63 -9.93
N ILE A 444 -4.37 10.84 -10.93
CA ILE A 444 -3.36 11.91 -10.86
C ILE A 444 -3.88 13.08 -11.66
N ILE A 445 -3.92 14.25 -11.02
CA ILE A 445 -4.30 15.51 -11.65
C ILE A 445 -3.06 16.40 -11.69
N GLU A 446 -2.60 16.72 -12.89
CA GLU A 446 -1.42 17.52 -13.11
C GLU A 446 -1.78 19.01 -13.21
N LEU A 447 -1.12 19.83 -12.40
CA LEU A 447 -1.02 21.27 -12.59
C LEU A 447 0.26 21.59 -13.36
N THR A 448 0.11 21.95 -14.64
CA THR A 448 1.22 22.35 -15.51
C THR A 448 0.79 23.52 -16.38
N ASN A 449 1.67 24.51 -16.56
CA ASN A 449 1.39 25.71 -17.36
C ASN A 449 0.05 26.37 -17.02
N ASP A 450 -0.24 26.55 -15.72
CA ASP A 450 -1.47 27.16 -15.21
C ASP A 450 -2.76 26.44 -15.65
N LYS A 451 -2.67 25.14 -15.99
CA LYS A 451 -3.80 24.27 -16.37
C LYS A 451 -3.82 23.01 -15.53
N LEU A 452 -5.03 22.54 -15.24
CA LEU A 452 -5.28 21.24 -14.63
C LEU A 452 -5.66 20.23 -15.72
N ILE A 453 -4.94 19.12 -15.79
CA ILE A 453 -5.24 17.99 -16.68
C ILE A 453 -5.17 16.70 -15.90
N LYS A 454 -5.86 15.65 -16.36
CA LYS A 454 -5.80 14.31 -15.76
C LYS A 454 -4.93 13.40 -16.64
N PRO A 455 -3.61 13.33 -16.41
CA PRO A 455 -2.73 12.54 -17.26
C PRO A 455 -2.89 11.03 -17.10
N MET A 456 -3.45 10.56 -15.97
CA MET A 456 -3.63 9.13 -15.74
C MET A 456 -4.64 8.79 -14.63
N SER A 457 -5.09 7.54 -14.67
CA SER A 457 -5.70 6.80 -13.55
C SER A 457 -5.03 5.44 -13.43
N ILE A 458 -4.98 4.86 -12.24
CA ILE A 458 -4.46 3.50 -12.00
C ILE A 458 -5.23 2.80 -10.89
N THR A 459 -5.57 1.53 -11.06
CA THR A 459 -6.08 0.66 -9.99
C THR A 459 -4.93 0.26 -9.08
N ALA A 460 -4.85 0.84 -7.89
CA ALA A 460 -3.82 0.48 -6.90
C ALA A 460 -4.10 -0.89 -6.26
N TYR A 461 -5.37 -1.26 -6.10
CA TYR A 461 -5.77 -2.52 -5.49
C TYR A 461 -7.07 -3.04 -6.09
N TYR A 462 -7.15 -4.36 -6.26
CA TYR A 462 -8.36 -5.06 -6.63
C TYR A 462 -8.38 -6.43 -5.96
N ARG A 463 -9.50 -6.80 -5.35
CA ARG A 463 -9.75 -8.13 -4.81
C ARG A 463 -11.19 -8.54 -5.11
N LYS A 464 -11.36 -9.79 -5.52
CA LYS A 464 -12.65 -10.44 -5.67
C LYS A 464 -12.68 -11.73 -4.84
N GLU A 465 -13.74 -11.93 -4.08
CA GLU A 465 -13.90 -13.04 -3.16
C GLU A 465 -15.00 -14.00 -3.60
N ASN A 466 -14.91 -15.25 -3.12
CA ASN A 466 -15.93 -16.28 -3.25
C ASN A 466 -16.94 -16.19 -2.10
N GLU A 467 -17.95 -17.05 -2.11
CA GLU A 467 -19.02 -17.04 -1.10
C GLU A 467 -18.55 -17.36 0.31
N LYS A 468 -17.38 -17.97 0.45
CA LYS A 468 -16.76 -18.34 1.73
C LYS A 468 -15.69 -17.33 2.18
N GLY A 469 -15.56 -16.18 1.51
CA GLY A 469 -14.55 -15.16 1.81
C GLY A 469 -13.15 -15.45 1.26
N GLY A 470 -12.96 -16.57 0.54
CA GLY A 470 -11.70 -16.89 -0.12
C GLY A 470 -11.46 -16.02 -1.36
N SER A 471 -10.23 -15.54 -1.54
CA SER A 471 -9.86 -14.72 -2.72
C SER A 471 -9.94 -15.55 -4.02
N ILE A 472 -10.75 -15.10 -4.97
CA ILE A 472 -10.84 -15.65 -6.34
C ILE A 472 -9.79 -15.00 -7.24
N SER A 473 -9.61 -13.69 -7.11
CA SER A 473 -8.63 -12.93 -7.88
C SER A 473 -8.22 -11.70 -7.11
N CYS A 474 -6.93 -11.38 -7.17
CA CYS A 474 -6.42 -10.20 -6.51
C CYS A 474 -5.23 -9.61 -7.28
N SER A 475 -5.09 -8.30 -7.25
CA SER A 475 -3.94 -7.57 -7.76
C SER A 475 -3.65 -6.35 -6.91
N GLN A 476 -2.37 -6.12 -6.65
CA GLN A 476 -1.85 -4.87 -6.10
C GLN A 476 -0.92 -4.23 -7.12
N ASN A 477 -1.06 -2.93 -7.33
CA ASN A 477 -0.20 -2.18 -8.24
C ASN A 477 0.36 -0.97 -7.48
N LYS A 478 1.63 -1.08 -7.12
CA LYS A 478 2.37 0.06 -6.58
C LYS A 478 2.83 0.93 -7.74
N TRP A 479 2.91 2.24 -7.51
CA TRP A 479 3.32 3.20 -8.52
C TRP A 479 4.07 4.37 -7.87
N PHE A 480 4.97 4.99 -8.64
CA PHE A 480 5.69 6.20 -8.24
C PHE A 480 6.21 6.93 -9.48
N PHE A 481 6.61 8.20 -9.33
CA PHE A 481 7.23 8.97 -10.40
C PHE A 481 8.73 9.05 -10.20
N GLN A 482 9.47 8.84 -11.29
CA GLN A 482 10.91 8.77 -11.27
C GLN A 482 11.51 9.74 -12.28
N LYS A 483 12.44 10.57 -11.82
CA LYS A 483 13.19 11.46 -12.70
C LYS A 483 14.05 10.66 -13.69
N ASN A 484 13.87 10.90 -14.99
CA ASN A 484 14.63 10.24 -16.04
C ASN A 484 15.64 11.23 -16.67
N GLY A 485 16.87 11.21 -16.17
CA GLY A 485 17.95 12.06 -16.66
C GLY A 485 17.59 13.54 -16.65
N ASN A 486 17.65 14.17 -17.83
CA ASN A 486 17.35 15.60 -18.03
C ASN A 486 15.95 15.87 -18.59
N GLN A 487 15.05 14.88 -18.61
CA GLN A 487 13.68 15.11 -19.05
C GLN A 487 12.95 16.06 -18.09
N ASP A 488 12.12 16.94 -18.65
CA ASP A 488 11.35 17.92 -17.87
C ASP A 488 10.28 17.24 -17.01
N HIS A 489 9.71 16.15 -17.51
CA HIS A 489 8.72 15.31 -16.84
C HIS A 489 9.32 13.99 -16.39
N TYR A 490 8.78 13.46 -15.31
CA TYR A 490 9.22 12.21 -14.71
C TYR A 490 8.50 11.04 -15.38
N ASP A 491 9.13 9.87 -15.39
CA ASP A 491 8.49 8.65 -15.84
C ASP A 491 7.57 8.10 -14.75
N LEU A 492 6.41 7.58 -15.14
CA LEU A 492 5.58 6.78 -14.26
C LEU A 492 6.16 5.37 -14.17
N VAL A 493 6.44 4.90 -12.97
CA VAL A 493 6.85 3.51 -12.71
C VAL A 493 5.69 2.77 -12.05
N ILE A 494 5.32 1.61 -12.61
CA ILE A 494 4.32 0.69 -12.04
C ILE A 494 5.01 -0.63 -11.70
N THR A 495 4.80 -1.10 -10.48
CA THR A 495 5.30 -2.40 -9.98
C THR A 495 4.12 -3.25 -9.48
N PRO A 496 3.52 -4.08 -10.35
CA PRO A 496 2.44 -4.99 -9.96
C PRO A 496 2.95 -6.10 -9.04
N SER A 497 2.23 -6.40 -7.97
CA SER A 497 2.54 -7.46 -7.00
C SER A 497 1.35 -8.37 -6.72
N SER A 498 1.65 -9.50 -6.07
CA SER A 498 0.63 -10.37 -5.49
C SER A 498 -0.07 -9.64 -4.35
N CYS A 499 -1.27 -10.10 -3.98
CA CYS A 499 -1.92 -9.63 -2.76
C CYS A 499 -1.55 -10.45 -1.52
N SER A 500 -0.78 -11.53 -1.69
CA SER A 500 -0.17 -12.26 -0.58
C SER A 500 1.19 -11.64 -0.24
N ASN A 501 1.50 -11.61 1.05
CA ASN A 501 2.74 -11.05 1.61
C ASN A 501 4.03 -11.74 1.12
N THR A 502 3.91 -12.82 0.35
CA THR A 502 5.01 -13.71 -0.03
C THR A 502 5.62 -13.46 -1.41
N THR A 503 5.01 -12.65 -2.29
CA THR A 503 5.56 -12.46 -3.65
C THR A 503 5.60 -11.02 -4.16
N MET A 504 6.86 -10.61 -4.33
CA MET A 504 7.44 -9.39 -4.88
C MET A 504 6.96 -9.00 -6.28
N PRO A 505 7.15 -7.73 -6.68
CA PRO A 505 6.58 -7.22 -7.91
C PRO A 505 7.04 -8.00 -9.13
N TYR A 506 6.06 -8.46 -9.91
CA TYR A 506 6.24 -9.34 -11.06
C TYR A 506 6.95 -8.66 -12.22
N LYS A 507 6.79 -7.33 -12.29
CA LYS A 507 7.32 -6.47 -13.35
C LYS A 507 7.65 -5.12 -12.76
N ARG A 508 8.51 -4.38 -13.46
CA ARG A 508 8.69 -2.94 -13.31
C ARG A 508 8.43 -2.36 -14.69
N ILE A 509 7.43 -1.51 -14.79
CA ILE A 509 6.96 -0.94 -16.05
C ILE A 509 7.20 0.55 -15.96
N THR A 510 8.06 1.07 -16.82
CA THR A 510 8.36 2.50 -16.91
C THR A 510 7.60 3.07 -18.10
N ILE A 511 6.79 4.08 -17.84
CA ILE A 511 5.90 4.71 -18.81
C ILE A 511 6.33 6.18 -18.92
N PRO A 512 6.89 6.60 -20.07
CA PRO A 512 7.29 7.98 -20.26
C PRO A 512 6.08 8.89 -20.38
N TYR A 513 6.26 10.14 -20.00
CA TYR A 513 5.27 11.18 -20.24
C TYR A 513 5.30 11.61 -21.72
N VAL A 514 4.19 11.43 -22.43
CA VAL A 514 4.10 11.74 -23.86
C VAL A 514 2.78 12.46 -24.14
N ASN A 515 2.86 13.65 -24.75
CA ASN A 515 1.70 14.43 -25.20
C ASN A 515 0.63 14.67 -24.11
N GLY A 516 1.06 14.96 -22.87
CA GLY A 516 0.13 15.34 -21.80
C GLY A 516 -0.44 14.17 -20.99
N VAL A 517 0.00 12.92 -21.26
CA VAL A 517 -0.56 11.71 -20.64
C VAL A 517 0.52 10.67 -20.34
N TYR A 518 0.22 9.80 -19.36
CA TYR A 518 0.92 8.53 -19.19
C TYR A 518 0.06 7.43 -19.79
N ALA A 519 0.60 6.69 -20.76
CA ALA A 519 -0.10 5.60 -21.43
C ALA A 519 -0.17 4.34 -20.53
N VAL A 520 -0.98 4.42 -19.46
CA VAL A 520 -1.18 3.32 -18.51
C VAL A 520 -1.81 2.12 -19.22
N PRO A 521 -1.16 0.93 -19.20
CA PRO A 521 -1.72 -0.27 -19.80
C PRO A 521 -3.11 -0.61 -19.25
N GLY A 522 -4.01 -1.09 -20.11
CA GLY A 522 -5.40 -1.37 -19.76
C GLY A 522 -5.59 -2.33 -18.58
N GLU A 523 -4.62 -3.22 -18.36
CA GLU A 523 -4.57 -4.13 -17.21
C GLU A 523 -4.46 -3.45 -15.84
N PHE A 524 -3.96 -2.21 -15.80
CA PHE A 524 -3.85 -1.42 -14.57
C PHE A 524 -4.94 -0.36 -14.46
N LEU A 525 -5.85 -0.25 -15.42
CA LEU A 525 -6.96 0.68 -15.36
C LEU A 525 -8.09 0.12 -14.50
N MET A 526 -9.01 1.00 -14.12
CA MET A 526 -10.21 0.61 -13.37
C MET A 526 -11.00 -0.42 -14.16
N VAL A 527 -11.25 -1.59 -13.56
CA VAL A 527 -12.22 -2.55 -14.10
C VAL A 527 -13.62 -1.96 -13.94
N ARG A 528 -14.13 -1.31 -14.99
CA ARG A 528 -15.48 -0.71 -15.02
C ARG A 528 -16.61 -1.74 -15.12
N THR A 529 -16.39 -2.99 -14.69
CA THR A 529 -17.51 -3.89 -14.47
C THR A 529 -18.14 -3.52 -13.15
N LEU A 530 -19.21 -2.73 -13.20
CA LEU A 530 -20.44 -2.84 -12.38
C LEU A 530 -21.49 -1.84 -12.88
#